data_AF-A0A1V6TLC6-F1
#
_entry.id   AF-A0A1V6TLC6-F1
#
_cell.length_a   1.000
_cell.length_b   1.000
_cell.length_c   1.000
_cell.angle_alpha   90.00
_cell.angle_beta   90.00
_cell.angle_gamma   90.00
#
_symmetry.space_group_name_H-M   'P 1'
#
loop_
_entity.id
_entity.type
_entity.pdbx_description
1 polymer ?
#
loop_
_entity_poly.entity_id
_entity_poly.type
_entity_poly.pdbx_seq_one_letter_code
_entity_poly.pdbx_strand_id
1 'polypeptide(L)'
;MESRKVEEYKSGYPRFVALLATHEKFLLCRRFDRLRNRVLLSKQDRLSVLEMELDLLDETEASRGFLASIRHDHNKKRSQVMAQIEACLTDYDEFIKRTSNTFRHARADGRDIANLQNWLDGNGCIAKNETSYLAHAEELISVAPNPDDTMMKLEHLVESHLIKFWRDFRKQKFYDSSIDENIYINKGYLVGRIAQGILLTLITFILLAPVLVCNMVTSTSSRIVVVSLSTIIYLLTLTNLTKSKTMELIIAASTYVKTYPTLKPFSIRELHELGRGSLLNFV
;
A
#
# COMPACT_ATOMS: atom_id res chain seq x y z
N MET A 1 -5.86 28.24 -13.60
CA MET A 1 -5.04 28.90 -12.56
C MET A 1 -3.61 28.46 -12.83
N GLU A 2 -2.76 29.32 -13.39
CA GLU A 2 -1.34 28.98 -13.59
C GLU A 2 -0.71 28.66 -12.25
N SER A 3 -0.07 27.49 -12.12
CA SER A 3 0.68 27.17 -10.92
C SER A 3 1.93 28.04 -10.89
N ARG A 4 2.11 28.82 -9.81
CA ARG A 4 3.34 29.58 -9.59
C ARG A 4 4.52 28.63 -9.59
N LYS A 5 5.61 29.00 -10.26
CA LYS A 5 6.84 28.21 -10.24
C LYS A 5 7.44 28.18 -8.82
N VAL A 6 8.18 27.13 -8.49
CA VAL A 6 8.78 26.97 -7.15
C VAL A 6 9.69 28.15 -6.80
N GLU A 7 10.40 28.68 -7.78
CA GLU A 7 11.37 29.76 -7.62
C GLU A 7 10.73 31.12 -7.30
N GLU A 8 9.43 31.29 -7.58
CA GLU A 8 8.66 32.50 -7.25
C GLU A 8 8.41 32.64 -5.74
N TYR A 9 8.53 31.55 -4.98
CA TYR A 9 8.41 31.58 -3.54
C TYR A 9 9.69 32.12 -2.88
N LYS A 10 9.50 32.84 -1.78
CA LYS A 10 10.60 33.39 -0.98
C LYS A 10 11.54 32.27 -0.52
N SER A 11 12.85 32.49 -0.67
CA SER A 11 13.87 31.56 -0.18
C SER A 11 13.66 31.26 1.31
N GLY A 12 13.80 30.00 1.69
CA GLY A 12 13.45 29.49 3.00
C GLY A 12 12.46 28.33 2.92
N TYR A 13 11.77 28.10 4.05
CA TYR A 13 10.61 27.21 4.13
C TYR A 13 9.53 27.44 3.06
N PRO A 14 9.16 28.69 2.69
CA PRO A 14 8.11 28.89 1.68
C PRO A 14 8.46 28.22 0.34
N ARG A 15 9.70 28.37 -0.12
CA ARG A 15 10.19 27.73 -1.34
C ARG A 15 10.35 26.22 -1.19
N PHE A 16 10.87 25.75 -0.04
CA PHE A 16 11.03 24.33 0.20
C PHE A 16 9.69 23.59 0.23
N VAL A 17 8.70 24.12 0.96
CA VAL A 17 7.35 23.53 1.00
C VAL A 17 6.67 23.59 -0.37
N ALA A 18 6.89 24.67 -1.15
CA ALA A 18 6.42 24.73 -2.52
C ALA A 18 7.02 23.62 -3.39
N LEU A 19 8.32 23.31 -3.24
CA LEU A 19 8.95 22.16 -3.91
C LEU A 19 8.32 20.84 -3.48
N LEU A 20 8.15 20.61 -2.16
CA LEU A 20 7.53 19.38 -1.66
C LEU A 20 6.10 19.20 -2.20
N ALA A 21 5.38 20.30 -2.44
CA ALA A 21 4.04 20.29 -3.02
C ALA A 21 4.02 20.04 -4.54
N THR A 22 5.15 20.15 -5.25
CA THR A 22 5.19 19.90 -6.71
C THR A 22 5.10 18.42 -7.06
N HIS A 23 5.61 17.54 -6.21
CA HIS A 23 5.68 16.12 -6.51
C HIS A 23 5.52 15.29 -5.24
N GLU A 24 4.54 14.40 -5.24
CA GLU A 24 4.19 13.59 -4.06
C GLU A 24 5.38 12.76 -3.54
N LYS A 25 6.24 12.27 -4.45
CA LYS A 25 7.45 11.51 -4.09
C LYS A 25 8.51 12.31 -3.31
N PHE A 26 8.43 13.65 -3.29
CA PHE A 26 9.31 14.47 -2.45
C PHE A 26 8.84 14.57 -1.01
N LEU A 27 7.62 14.10 -0.69
CA LEU A 27 7.14 14.02 0.69
C LEU A 27 7.79 12.82 1.41
N LEU A 28 9.09 12.97 1.69
CA LEU A 28 9.93 12.00 2.37
C LEU A 28 9.93 12.28 3.87
N CYS A 29 9.67 11.25 4.66
CA CYS A 29 9.68 11.33 6.11
C CYS A 29 10.48 10.19 6.71
N ARG A 30 11.07 10.43 7.89
CA ARG A 30 11.75 9.39 8.65
C ARG A 30 10.74 8.55 9.43
N ARG A 31 10.89 7.22 9.36
CA ARG A 31 10.01 6.24 9.99
C ARG A 31 10.23 6.11 11.51
N PHE A 32 11.45 6.40 11.98
CA PHE A 32 11.88 6.38 13.38
C PHE A 32 11.75 5.00 14.07
N ASP A 33 12.11 3.93 13.37
CA ASP A 33 11.92 2.54 13.80
C ASP A 33 12.44 2.26 15.20
N ARG A 34 13.69 2.65 15.47
CA ARG A 34 14.31 2.44 16.79
C ARG A 34 13.55 3.16 17.90
N LEU A 35 13.09 4.40 17.67
CA LEU A 35 12.33 5.15 18.68
C LEU A 35 10.94 4.55 18.87
N ARG A 36 10.27 4.15 17.79
CA ARG A 36 8.96 3.48 17.87
C ARG A 36 9.05 2.17 18.64
N ASN A 37 10.06 1.34 18.36
CA ASN A 37 10.29 0.09 19.08
C ASN A 37 10.59 0.32 20.56
N ARG A 38 11.37 1.36 20.90
CA ARG A 38 11.60 1.73 22.31
C ARG A 38 10.30 2.10 23.04
N VAL A 39 9.46 2.89 22.40
CA VAL A 39 8.15 3.27 22.95
C VAL A 39 7.23 2.06 23.06
N LEU A 40 7.24 1.16 22.07
CA LEU A 40 6.45 -0.07 22.09
C LEU A 40 6.83 -0.96 23.28
N LEU A 41 8.14 -1.24 23.44
CA LEU A 41 8.66 -2.06 24.53
C LEU A 41 8.34 -1.45 25.90
N SER A 42 8.43 -0.13 26.04
CA SER A 42 8.07 0.56 27.29
C SER A 42 6.58 0.41 27.63
N LYS A 43 5.68 0.43 26.63
CA LYS A 43 4.25 0.22 26.85
C LYS A 43 3.94 -1.24 27.21
N GLN A 44 4.63 -2.19 26.58
CA GLN A 44 4.51 -3.62 26.89
C GLN A 44 4.92 -3.90 28.34
N ASP A 45 6.08 -3.42 28.75
CA ASP A 45 6.58 -3.58 30.12
C ASP A 45 5.60 -2.99 31.14
N ARG A 46 5.04 -1.81 30.87
CA ARG A 46 4.02 -1.20 31.74
C ARG A 46 2.79 -2.10 31.91
N LEU A 47 2.32 -2.73 30.83
CA LEU A 47 1.20 -3.68 30.89
C LEU A 47 1.59 -4.93 31.69
N SER A 48 2.79 -5.49 31.48
CA SER A 48 3.29 -6.65 32.23
C SER A 48 3.39 -6.38 33.74
N VAL A 49 3.79 -5.18 34.14
CA VAL A 49 3.81 -4.78 35.56
C VAL A 49 2.39 -4.73 36.14
N LEU A 50 1.42 -4.19 35.39
CA LEU A 50 0.03 -4.10 35.84
C LEU A 50 -0.66 -5.48 35.88
N GLU A 51 -0.35 -6.35 34.93
CA GLU A 51 -0.80 -7.75 34.90
C GLU A 51 -0.29 -8.50 36.13
N MET A 52 1.01 -8.39 36.43
CA MET A 52 1.60 -8.98 37.64
C MET A 52 0.97 -8.44 38.93
N GLU A 53 0.66 -7.14 38.99
CA GLU A 53 -0.04 -6.57 40.14
C GLU A 53 -1.46 -7.10 40.27
N LEU A 54 -2.18 -7.30 39.16
CA LEU A 54 -3.51 -7.88 39.14
C LEU A 54 -3.51 -9.34 39.60
N ASP A 55 -2.59 -10.15 39.06
CA ASP A 55 -2.42 -11.56 39.44
C ASP A 55 -2.15 -11.70 40.94
N LEU A 56 -1.28 -10.85 41.49
CA LEU A 56 -1.00 -10.82 42.93
C LEU A 56 -2.25 -10.47 43.75
N LEU A 57 -3.09 -9.54 43.28
CA LEU A 57 -4.33 -9.19 43.96
C LEU A 57 -5.33 -10.35 43.94
N ASP A 58 -5.36 -11.13 42.87
CA ASP A 58 -6.24 -12.29 42.75
C ASP A 58 -5.74 -13.47 43.61
N GLU A 59 -4.43 -13.71 43.66
CA GLU A 59 -3.83 -14.75 44.51
C GLU A 59 -4.00 -14.46 46.01
N THR A 60 -3.95 -13.19 46.41
CA THR A 60 -4.04 -12.77 47.83
C THR A 60 -5.46 -12.51 48.30
N GLU A 61 -6.47 -12.64 47.42
CA GLU A 61 -7.87 -12.37 47.74
C GLU A 61 -8.47 -13.48 48.63
N ALA A 62 -8.84 -13.11 49.85
CA ALA A 62 -9.44 -14.04 50.80
C ALA A 62 -10.91 -14.37 50.46
N SER A 63 -11.62 -13.44 49.82
CA SER A 63 -13.04 -13.61 49.49
C SER A 63 -13.22 -14.24 48.12
N ARG A 64 -13.55 -15.54 48.09
CA ARG A 64 -13.95 -16.23 46.84
C ARG A 64 -15.13 -15.56 46.14
N GLY A 65 -16.03 -14.91 46.90
CA GLY A 65 -17.17 -14.20 46.33
C GLY A 65 -16.77 -12.98 45.50
N PHE A 66 -15.69 -12.29 45.87
CA PHE A 66 -15.19 -11.14 45.12
C PHE A 66 -14.55 -11.58 43.80
N LEU A 67 -13.81 -12.68 43.80
CA LEU A 67 -13.25 -13.29 42.58
C LEU A 67 -14.35 -13.85 41.66
N ALA A 68 -15.42 -14.41 42.23
CA ALA A 68 -16.48 -15.06 41.46
C ALA A 68 -17.47 -14.09 40.82
N SER A 69 -17.52 -12.81 41.25
CA SER A 69 -18.53 -11.87 40.76
C SER A 69 -18.04 -10.42 40.77
N ILE A 70 -17.81 -9.87 39.58
CA ILE A 70 -17.48 -8.44 39.38
C ILE A 70 -18.51 -7.51 40.03
N ARG A 71 -19.80 -7.91 40.04
CA ARG A 71 -20.88 -7.11 40.66
C ARG A 71 -20.75 -7.01 42.19
N HIS A 72 -20.15 -8.03 42.80
CA HIS A 72 -19.95 -8.12 44.25
C HIS A 72 -18.48 -7.93 44.63
N ASP A 73 -17.64 -7.55 43.68
CA ASP A 73 -16.24 -7.26 43.93
C ASP A 73 -16.11 -5.86 44.56
N HIS A 74 -15.73 -5.85 45.83
CA HIS A 74 -15.50 -4.61 46.57
C HIS A 74 -14.01 -4.28 46.73
N ASN A 75 -13.12 -5.02 46.06
CA ASN A 75 -11.69 -4.76 46.07
C ASN A 75 -11.35 -3.53 45.20
N LYS A 76 -11.35 -2.36 45.84
CA LYS A 76 -11.06 -1.07 45.18
C LYS A 76 -9.72 -1.05 44.46
N LYS A 77 -8.72 -1.77 44.98
CA LYS A 77 -7.39 -1.80 44.37
C LYS A 77 -7.40 -2.58 43.06
N ARG A 78 -8.09 -3.73 43.01
CA ARG A 78 -8.32 -4.47 41.76
C ARG A 78 -9.06 -3.63 40.74
N SER A 79 -10.13 -2.94 41.13
CA SER A 79 -10.86 -2.04 40.21
C SER A 79 -9.99 -0.91 39.66
N GLN A 80 -9.09 -0.34 40.49
CA GLN A 80 -8.14 0.69 40.05
C GLN A 80 -7.10 0.16 39.07
N VAL A 81 -6.51 -1.01 39.35
CA VAL A 81 -5.55 -1.65 38.43
C VAL A 81 -6.21 -2.00 37.10
N MET A 82 -7.44 -2.52 37.13
CA MET A 82 -8.22 -2.79 35.92
C MET A 82 -8.46 -1.54 35.07
N ALA A 83 -8.82 -0.41 35.69
CA ALA A 83 -8.99 0.86 34.96
C ALA A 83 -7.67 1.36 34.35
N GLN A 84 -6.54 1.17 35.04
CA GLN A 84 -5.22 1.50 34.49
C GLN A 84 -4.84 0.60 33.32
N ILE A 85 -5.14 -0.70 33.41
CA ILE A 85 -4.93 -1.67 32.33
C ILE A 85 -5.74 -1.26 31.10
N GLU A 86 -7.03 -0.94 31.25
CA GLU A 86 -7.89 -0.51 30.13
C GLU A 86 -7.32 0.72 29.41
N ALA A 87 -6.88 1.73 30.18
CA ALA A 87 -6.23 2.92 29.62
C ALA A 87 -4.91 2.59 28.89
N CYS A 88 -4.06 1.75 29.50
CA CYS A 88 -2.78 1.34 28.90
C CYS A 88 -2.98 0.50 27.65
N LEU A 89 -3.95 -0.42 27.63
CA LEU A 89 -4.29 -1.25 26.47
C LEU A 89 -4.79 -0.37 25.32
N THR A 90 -5.64 0.61 25.60
CA THR A 90 -6.14 1.54 24.56
C THR A 90 -5.00 2.28 23.87
N ASP A 91 -4.09 2.87 24.66
CA ASP A 91 -2.94 3.59 24.14
C ASP A 91 -1.93 2.67 23.43
N TYR A 92 -1.69 1.46 23.96
CA TYR A 92 -0.85 0.44 23.33
C TYR A 92 -1.40 -0.02 21.98
N ASP A 93 -2.69 -0.35 21.90
CA ASP A 93 -3.35 -0.79 20.67
C ASP A 93 -3.38 0.32 19.61
N GLU A 94 -3.67 1.56 20.01
CA GLU A 94 -3.59 2.71 19.10
C GLU A 94 -2.16 2.94 18.61
N PHE A 95 -1.17 2.79 19.49
CA PHE A 95 0.24 2.89 19.11
C PHE A 95 0.67 1.80 18.13
N ILE A 96 0.23 0.54 18.33
CA ILE A 96 0.46 -0.55 17.38
C ILE A 96 -0.18 -0.22 16.03
N LYS A 97 -1.45 0.22 16.00
CA LYS A 97 -2.14 0.55 14.74
C LYS A 97 -1.39 1.64 13.97
N ARG A 98 -1.00 2.73 14.65
CA ARG A 98 -0.23 3.84 14.04
C ARG A 98 1.14 3.37 13.54
N THR A 99 1.82 2.52 14.31
CA THR A 99 3.14 1.98 13.97
C THR A 99 3.06 0.99 12.81
N SER A 100 2.10 0.07 12.81
CA SER A 100 1.81 -0.85 11.70
C SER A 100 1.52 -0.08 10.42
N ASN A 101 0.64 0.93 10.48
CA ASN A 101 0.35 1.79 9.32
C ASN A 101 1.63 2.47 8.79
N THR A 102 2.48 2.94 9.69
CA THR A 102 3.77 3.54 9.34
C THR A 102 4.69 2.54 8.62
N PHE A 103 4.76 1.29 9.09
CA PHE A 103 5.57 0.23 8.45
C PHE A 103 5.03 -0.27 7.11
N ARG A 104 3.75 -0.02 6.79
CA ARG A 104 3.17 -0.36 5.48
C ARG A 104 3.67 0.54 4.34
N HIS A 105 4.24 1.70 4.66
CA HIS A 105 4.76 2.60 3.64
C HIS A 105 6.01 2.01 3.01
N ALA A 106 6.09 2.11 1.69
CA ALA A 106 7.28 1.70 0.96
C ALA A 106 8.47 2.57 1.35
N ARG A 107 9.66 1.95 1.33
CA ARG A 107 10.90 2.68 1.47
C ARG A 107 11.04 3.69 0.33
N ALA A 108 11.56 4.87 0.64
CA ALA A 108 11.83 5.91 -0.34
C ALA A 108 12.85 5.44 -1.40
N ASP A 109 12.63 5.81 -2.65
CA ASP A 109 13.58 5.53 -3.75
C ASP A 109 14.87 6.36 -3.52
N GLY A 110 16.03 5.71 -3.69
CA GLY A 110 17.32 6.39 -3.54
C GLY A 110 17.50 7.58 -4.49
N ARG A 111 16.85 7.56 -5.65
CA ARG A 111 16.85 8.67 -6.62
C ARG A 111 16.07 9.87 -6.10
N ASP A 112 14.92 9.65 -5.48
CA ASP A 112 14.10 10.74 -4.94
C ASP A 112 14.81 11.41 -3.75
N ILE A 113 15.47 10.60 -2.91
CA ILE A 113 16.33 11.10 -1.80
C ILE A 113 17.47 11.94 -2.37
N ALA A 114 18.21 11.43 -3.37
CA ALA A 114 19.35 12.13 -3.96
C ALA A 114 18.93 13.44 -4.66
N ASN A 115 17.81 13.44 -5.39
CA ASN A 115 17.26 14.63 -6.02
C ASN A 115 16.95 15.73 -4.99
N LEU A 116 16.32 15.35 -3.87
CA LEU A 116 15.99 16.30 -2.81
C LEU A 116 17.23 16.83 -2.10
N GLN A 117 18.22 15.97 -1.85
CA GLN A 117 19.53 16.38 -1.28
C GLN A 117 20.27 17.34 -2.20
N ASN A 118 20.39 17.02 -3.49
CA ASN A 118 21.06 17.86 -4.49
C ASN A 118 20.39 19.25 -4.58
N TRP A 119 19.07 19.30 -4.55
CA TRP A 119 18.35 20.57 -4.57
C TRP A 119 18.60 21.41 -3.31
N LEU A 120 18.57 20.78 -2.13
CA LEU A 120 18.85 21.44 -0.86
C LEU A 120 20.29 21.96 -0.78
N ASP A 121 21.26 21.19 -1.28
CA ASP A 121 22.66 21.58 -1.34
C ASP A 121 22.88 22.73 -2.34
N GLY A 122 22.15 22.75 -3.46
CA GLY A 122 22.22 23.81 -4.47
C GLY A 122 21.53 25.12 -4.07
N ASN A 123 20.42 25.05 -3.33
CA ASN A 123 19.63 26.23 -2.95
C ASN A 123 19.96 26.77 -1.57
N GLY A 124 20.49 25.95 -0.66
CA GLY A 124 20.91 26.36 0.69
C GLY A 124 19.82 27.05 1.52
N CYS A 125 18.54 26.75 1.25
CA CYS A 125 17.42 27.53 1.78
C CYS A 125 16.90 27.06 3.13
N ILE A 126 17.34 25.90 3.64
CA ILE A 126 16.95 25.32 4.93
C ILE A 126 18.20 25.03 5.75
N ALA A 127 18.10 25.14 7.07
CA ALA A 127 19.21 24.86 7.95
C ALA A 127 19.61 23.37 7.89
N LYS A 128 20.92 23.08 7.85
CA LYS A 128 21.44 21.70 7.66
C LYS A 128 21.01 20.72 8.75
N ASN A 129 20.76 21.22 9.97
CA ASN A 129 20.24 20.42 11.08
C ASN A 129 18.79 19.95 10.84
N GLU A 130 18.00 20.73 10.11
CA GLU A 130 16.60 20.39 9.79
C GLU A 130 16.52 19.40 8.62
N THR A 131 17.50 19.38 7.72
CA THR A 131 17.57 18.45 6.58
C THR A 131 18.40 17.19 6.86
N SER A 132 19.01 17.08 8.04
CA SER A 132 19.87 15.95 8.41
C SER A 132 19.15 14.61 8.42
N TYR A 133 17.81 14.61 8.51
CA TYR A 133 17.02 13.40 8.42
C TYR A 133 17.20 12.66 7.08
N LEU A 134 17.54 13.38 6.00
CA LEU A 134 17.78 12.81 4.68
C LEU A 134 19.01 11.90 4.64
N ALA A 135 19.93 12.03 5.60
CA ALA A 135 21.09 11.13 5.73
C ALA A 135 20.69 9.71 6.18
N HIS A 136 19.49 9.52 6.73
CA HIS A 136 18.99 8.23 7.20
C HIS A 136 18.23 7.45 6.11
N ALA A 137 18.84 7.24 4.94
CA ALA A 137 18.20 6.65 3.76
C ALA A 137 17.52 5.28 4.00
N GLU A 138 17.97 4.51 4.99
CA GLU A 138 17.37 3.23 5.40
C GLU A 138 16.02 3.40 6.11
N GLU A 139 15.81 4.53 6.77
CA GLU A 139 14.61 4.83 7.56
C GLU A 139 13.67 5.81 6.87
N LEU A 140 13.96 6.23 5.63
CA LEU A 140 13.10 7.14 4.86
C LEU A 140 11.98 6.38 4.16
N ILE A 141 10.77 6.90 4.30
CA ILE A 141 9.57 6.43 3.60
C ILE A 141 8.99 7.55 2.74
N SER A 142 8.37 7.17 1.64
CA SER A 142 7.52 8.07 0.86
C SER A 142 6.11 8.05 1.45
N VAL A 143 5.57 9.22 1.79
CA VAL A 143 4.20 9.36 2.29
C VAL A 143 3.18 9.38 1.14
N ALA A 144 3.64 9.55 -0.10
CA ALA A 144 2.79 9.46 -1.27
C ALA A 144 2.03 8.13 -1.29
N PRO A 145 0.73 8.12 -1.64
CA PRO A 145 -0.01 6.89 -1.82
C PRO A 145 0.74 6.06 -2.86
N ASN A 146 1.16 4.87 -2.46
CA ASN A 146 1.70 3.91 -3.40
C ASN A 146 0.48 3.46 -4.24
N PRO A 147 0.38 3.79 -5.54
CA PRO A 147 -0.67 3.21 -6.36
C PRO A 147 -0.52 1.69 -6.29
N ASP A 148 -1.63 1.00 -6.07
CA ASP A 148 -1.71 -0.39 -5.61
C ASP A 148 -0.59 -1.34 -6.12
N ASP A 149 -0.12 -2.14 -5.16
CA ASP A 149 1.13 -2.93 -5.08
C ASP A 149 1.30 -4.08 -6.11
N THR A 150 0.52 -4.07 -7.20
CA THR A 150 0.47 -5.10 -8.24
C THR A 150 0.76 -4.52 -9.62
N MET A 151 0.04 -3.45 -10.00
CA MET A 151 0.28 -2.73 -11.25
C MET A 151 1.65 -2.06 -11.24
N MET A 152 2.06 -1.50 -10.09
CA MET A 152 3.34 -0.80 -9.96
C MET A 152 4.55 -1.74 -9.88
N LYS A 153 4.41 -2.98 -9.38
CA LYS A 153 5.49 -3.99 -9.45
C LYS A 153 5.71 -4.45 -10.88
N LEU A 154 4.63 -4.61 -11.65
CA LEU A 154 4.69 -4.96 -13.06
C LEU A 154 5.24 -3.79 -13.87
N GLU A 155 4.79 -2.56 -13.58
CA GLU A 155 5.35 -1.33 -14.15
C GLU A 155 6.83 -1.18 -13.79
N HIS A 156 7.28 -1.39 -12.55
CA HIS A 156 8.70 -1.27 -12.20
C HIS A 156 9.58 -2.37 -12.80
N LEU A 157 9.09 -3.61 -12.93
CA LEU A 157 9.82 -4.68 -13.63
C LEU A 157 9.95 -4.38 -15.13
N VAL A 158 8.87 -3.88 -15.73
CA VAL A 158 8.81 -3.49 -17.14
C VAL A 158 9.65 -2.23 -17.37
N GLU A 159 9.58 -1.25 -16.47
CA GLU A 159 10.33 -0.01 -16.48
C GLU A 159 11.83 -0.29 -16.28
N SER A 160 12.24 -1.19 -15.36
CA SER A 160 13.65 -1.53 -15.18
C SER A 160 14.25 -2.25 -16.40
N HIS A 161 13.47 -3.10 -17.07
CA HIS A 161 13.89 -3.79 -18.30
C HIS A 161 13.86 -2.87 -19.52
N LEU A 162 12.83 -2.02 -19.67
CA LEU A 162 12.75 -1.01 -20.73
C LEU A 162 13.82 0.08 -20.57
N ILE A 163 14.10 0.57 -19.36
CA ILE A 163 15.16 1.57 -19.10
C ILE A 163 16.55 1.02 -19.45
N LYS A 164 16.75 -0.29 -19.28
CA LYS A 164 18.00 -0.99 -19.61
C LYS A 164 18.13 -1.28 -21.11
N PHE A 165 17.01 -1.56 -21.78
CA PHE A 165 16.96 -1.90 -23.21
C PHE A 165 16.85 -0.66 -24.13
N TRP A 166 16.21 0.41 -23.67
CA TRP A 166 15.99 1.67 -24.40
C TRP A 166 16.71 2.83 -23.71
N ARG A 167 18.04 2.74 -23.67
CA ARG A 167 18.91 3.73 -23.04
C ARG A 167 18.82 5.12 -23.71
N ASP A 168 18.38 5.18 -24.96
CA ASP A 168 18.29 6.40 -25.78
C ASP A 168 17.00 7.21 -25.65
N PHE A 169 15.91 6.63 -25.11
CA PHE A 169 14.65 7.37 -24.92
C PHE A 169 14.70 8.40 -23.76
N ARG A 170 15.78 8.37 -22.96
CA ARG A 170 16.06 9.31 -21.86
C ARG A 170 16.42 10.74 -22.32
N LYS A 171 16.44 11.02 -23.63
CA LYS A 171 16.84 12.34 -24.16
C LYS A 171 15.69 13.32 -24.41
N GLN A 172 14.43 13.00 -24.14
CA GLN A 172 13.36 14.00 -24.23
C GLN A 172 13.18 14.75 -22.90
N LYS A 173 13.59 16.02 -22.94
CA LYS A 173 13.37 17.04 -21.90
C LYS A 173 11.87 17.25 -21.69
N PHE A 174 11.33 16.78 -20.56
CA PHE A 174 9.99 17.13 -20.11
C PHE A 174 10.09 18.02 -18.86
N TYR A 175 10.26 19.32 -19.09
CA TYR A 175 10.13 20.38 -18.08
C TYR A 175 8.65 20.77 -17.91
N ASP A 176 8.26 21.19 -16.70
CA ASP A 176 7.36 22.34 -16.46
C ASP A 176 6.91 22.45 -14.98
N SER A 177 7.85 22.54 -14.04
CA SER A 177 7.52 23.05 -12.68
C SER A 177 8.72 23.61 -11.90
N SER A 178 9.95 23.28 -12.28
CA SER A 178 11.17 23.91 -11.74
C SER A 178 12.16 24.22 -12.87
N ILE A 179 12.88 25.34 -12.74
CA ILE A 179 13.94 25.81 -13.65
C ILE A 179 15.30 25.21 -13.26
N ASP A 180 15.40 24.56 -12.11
CA ASP A 180 16.65 24.05 -11.55
C ASP A 180 17.16 22.80 -12.29
N GLU A 181 18.37 22.89 -12.84
CA GLU A 181 19.02 21.84 -13.64
C GLU A 181 19.44 20.62 -12.77
N ASN A 182 19.45 20.77 -11.44
CA ASN A 182 19.85 19.73 -10.50
C ASN A 182 18.72 18.78 -10.06
N ILE A 183 17.48 18.96 -10.55
CA ILE A 183 16.36 18.08 -10.21
C ILE A 183 15.83 17.32 -11.43
N TYR A 184 15.90 15.99 -11.37
CA TYR A 184 15.19 15.12 -12.31
C TYR A 184 13.78 14.79 -11.79
N ILE A 185 12.79 15.64 -12.12
CA ILE A 185 11.37 15.33 -11.89
C ILE A 185 10.86 14.51 -13.08
N ASN A 186 10.66 13.21 -12.86
CA ASN A 186 10.02 12.35 -13.86
C ASN A 186 8.49 12.40 -13.65
N LYS A 187 7.73 12.89 -14.63
CA LYS A 187 6.25 12.83 -14.60
C LYS A 187 5.80 11.38 -14.79
N GLY A 188 5.67 10.64 -13.69
CA GLY A 188 5.37 9.19 -13.67
C GLY A 188 4.07 8.79 -14.39
N TYR A 189 3.09 9.69 -14.51
CA TYR A 189 1.81 9.43 -15.19
C TYR A 189 1.95 9.03 -16.66
N LEU A 190 2.88 9.65 -17.39
CA LEU A 190 3.09 9.36 -18.82
C LEU A 190 3.90 8.07 -19.02
N VAL A 191 4.84 7.79 -18.11
CA VAL A 191 5.62 6.55 -18.11
C VAL A 191 4.71 5.35 -17.86
N GLY A 192 3.77 5.44 -16.91
CA GLY A 192 2.77 4.39 -16.66
C GLY A 192 1.88 4.12 -17.89
N ARG A 193 1.37 5.17 -18.56
CA ARG A 193 0.58 5.00 -19.79
C ARG A 193 1.37 4.40 -20.95
N ILE A 194 2.63 4.79 -21.13
CA ILE A 194 3.50 4.22 -22.17
C ILE A 194 3.81 2.75 -21.85
N ALA A 195 4.10 2.43 -20.58
CA ALA A 195 4.31 1.06 -20.13
C ALA A 195 3.06 0.19 -20.36
N GLN A 196 1.87 0.73 -20.07
CA GLN A 196 0.60 0.06 -20.32
C GLN A 196 0.34 -0.17 -21.82
N GLY A 197 0.65 0.82 -22.66
CA GLY A 197 0.59 0.69 -24.12
C GLY A 197 1.54 -0.38 -24.66
N ILE A 198 2.78 -0.41 -24.16
CA ILE A 198 3.78 -1.42 -24.53
C ILE A 198 3.36 -2.82 -24.07
N LEU A 199 2.81 -2.95 -22.86
CA LEU A 199 2.31 -4.24 -22.33
C LEU A 199 1.17 -4.79 -23.20
N LEU A 200 0.19 -3.94 -23.54
CA LEU A 200 -0.90 -4.32 -24.44
C LEU A 200 -0.35 -4.75 -25.81
N THR A 201 0.61 -4.01 -26.35
CA THR A 201 1.25 -4.33 -27.63
C THR A 201 2.02 -5.65 -27.57
N LEU A 202 2.73 -5.93 -26.47
CA LEU A 202 3.45 -7.18 -26.26
C LEU A 202 2.50 -8.37 -26.17
N ILE A 203 1.40 -8.24 -25.44
CA ILE A 203 0.36 -9.29 -25.35
C ILE A 203 -0.24 -9.56 -26.74
N THR A 204 -0.58 -8.51 -27.49
CA THR A 204 -1.06 -8.64 -28.86
C THR A 204 -0.02 -9.32 -29.75
N PHE A 205 1.25 -8.96 -29.64
CA PHE A 205 2.33 -9.56 -30.44
C PHE A 205 2.53 -11.04 -30.10
N ILE A 206 2.49 -11.42 -28.81
CA ILE A 206 2.57 -12.82 -28.36
C ILE A 206 1.38 -13.65 -28.90
N LEU A 207 0.19 -13.05 -29.01
CA LEU A 207 -0.99 -13.71 -29.58
C LEU A 207 -0.93 -13.82 -31.11
N LEU A 208 -0.37 -12.82 -31.80
CA LEU A 208 -0.39 -12.73 -33.26
C LEU A 208 0.82 -13.41 -33.94
N ALA A 209 2.00 -13.36 -33.33
CA ALA A 209 3.23 -13.94 -33.87
C ALA A 209 3.14 -15.44 -34.20
N PRO A 210 2.52 -16.31 -33.37
CA PRO A 210 2.39 -17.73 -33.66
C PRO A 210 1.52 -17.98 -34.90
N VAL A 211 0.46 -17.19 -35.05
CA VAL A 211 -0.46 -17.26 -36.20
C VAL A 211 0.27 -16.89 -37.49
N LEU A 212 1.10 -15.83 -37.45
CA LEU A 212 1.90 -15.40 -38.60
C LEU A 212 3.00 -16.41 -38.97
N VAL A 213 3.70 -16.97 -37.97
CA VAL A 213 4.74 -17.98 -38.20
C VAL A 213 4.14 -19.28 -38.75
N CYS A 214 2.98 -19.71 -38.25
CA CYS A 214 2.27 -20.87 -38.79
C CYS A 214 1.83 -20.69 -40.25
N ASN A 215 1.56 -19.45 -40.67
CA ASN A 215 1.20 -19.15 -42.06
C ASN A 215 2.40 -19.26 -43.03
N MET A 216 3.62 -18.97 -42.56
CA MET A 216 4.85 -19.01 -43.37
C MET A 216 5.45 -20.42 -43.48
N VAL A 217 5.17 -21.27 -42.50
CA VAL A 217 5.71 -22.63 -42.46
C VAL A 217 4.81 -23.56 -43.28
N THR A 218 5.34 -24.27 -44.27
CA THR A 218 4.56 -25.19 -45.13
C THR A 218 4.46 -26.60 -44.56
N SER A 219 5.37 -27.02 -43.68
CA SER A 219 5.40 -28.37 -43.12
C SER A 219 4.46 -28.52 -41.91
N THR A 220 3.62 -29.57 -41.92
CA THR A 220 2.63 -29.85 -40.87
C THR A 220 3.30 -30.12 -39.50
N SER A 221 4.43 -30.83 -39.49
CA SER A 221 5.13 -31.19 -38.25
C SER A 221 5.72 -29.97 -37.55
N SER A 222 6.31 -29.03 -38.29
CA SER A 222 6.85 -27.80 -37.71
C SER A 222 5.76 -26.83 -37.25
N ARG A 223 4.58 -26.83 -37.89
CA ARG A 223 3.41 -26.06 -37.39
C ARG A 223 2.98 -26.53 -36.01
N ILE A 224 2.89 -27.84 -35.79
CA ILE A 224 2.49 -28.40 -34.49
C ILE A 224 3.47 -28.03 -33.39
N VAL A 225 4.79 -28.08 -33.67
CA VAL A 225 5.84 -27.70 -32.70
C VAL A 225 5.81 -26.20 -32.37
N VAL A 226 5.58 -25.33 -33.36
CA VAL A 226 5.48 -23.88 -33.12
C VAL A 226 4.23 -23.54 -32.29
N VAL A 227 3.08 -24.17 -32.60
CA VAL A 227 1.84 -23.97 -31.84
C VAL A 227 2.00 -24.47 -30.41
N SER A 228 2.57 -25.65 -30.19
CA SER A 228 2.74 -26.21 -28.84
C SER A 228 3.70 -25.37 -27.99
N LEU A 229 4.82 -24.91 -28.56
CA LEU A 229 5.76 -24.05 -27.83
C LEU A 229 5.12 -22.70 -27.49
N SER A 230 4.35 -22.14 -28.43
CA SER A 230 3.64 -20.89 -28.21
C SER A 230 2.54 -21.01 -27.16
N THR A 231 1.78 -22.11 -27.12
CA THR A 231 0.74 -22.30 -26.10
C THR A 231 1.35 -22.50 -24.73
N ILE A 232 2.50 -23.16 -24.61
CA ILE A 232 3.25 -23.27 -23.36
C ILE A 232 3.68 -21.89 -22.86
N ILE A 233 4.29 -21.06 -23.72
CA ILE A 233 4.70 -19.69 -23.35
C ILE A 233 3.46 -18.87 -22.94
N TYR A 234 2.36 -18.96 -23.69
CA TYR A 234 1.10 -18.29 -23.35
C TYR A 234 0.57 -18.73 -21.97
N LEU A 235 0.50 -20.03 -21.69
CA LEU A 235 0.02 -20.54 -20.40
C LEU A 235 0.92 -20.14 -19.23
N LEU A 236 2.24 -20.10 -19.42
CA LEU A 236 3.19 -19.61 -18.42
C LEU A 236 2.98 -18.12 -18.13
N THR A 237 2.83 -17.29 -19.17
CA THR A 237 2.53 -15.86 -19.00
C THR A 237 1.17 -15.65 -18.34
N LEU A 238 0.13 -16.38 -18.76
CA LEU A 238 -1.21 -16.31 -18.20
C LEU A 238 -1.23 -16.73 -16.74
N THR A 239 -0.49 -17.76 -16.33
CA THR A 239 -0.44 -18.23 -14.93
C THR A 239 0.19 -17.19 -14.01
N ASN A 240 1.27 -16.55 -14.45
CA ASN A 240 1.94 -15.49 -13.71
C ASN A 240 1.05 -14.22 -13.60
N LEU A 241 0.38 -13.84 -14.70
CA LEU A 241 -0.56 -12.72 -14.72
C LEU A 241 -1.83 -13.00 -13.90
N THR A 242 -2.34 -14.23 -13.96
CA THR A 242 -3.56 -14.63 -13.26
C THR A 242 -3.30 -14.69 -11.77
N LYS A 243 -2.17 -15.21 -11.27
CA LYS A 243 -1.83 -15.16 -9.83
C LYS A 243 -1.90 -13.74 -9.25
N SER A 244 -1.48 -12.72 -10.01
CA SER A 244 -1.60 -11.33 -9.61
C SER A 244 -3.06 -10.87 -9.57
N LYS A 245 -3.85 -11.20 -10.62
CA LYS A 245 -5.25 -10.80 -10.72
C LYS A 245 -6.21 -11.56 -9.80
N THR A 246 -5.99 -12.84 -9.51
CA THR A 246 -6.83 -13.59 -8.57
C THR A 246 -6.67 -13.06 -7.15
N MET A 247 -5.48 -12.59 -6.74
CA MET A 247 -5.29 -11.98 -5.43
C MET A 247 -6.09 -10.67 -5.31
N GLU A 248 -6.08 -9.83 -6.35
CA GLU A 248 -6.91 -8.62 -6.42
C GLU A 248 -8.40 -8.91 -6.46
N LEU A 249 -8.85 -9.91 -7.24
CA LEU A 249 -10.25 -10.30 -7.32
C LEU A 249 -10.77 -10.83 -5.99
N ILE A 250 -9.94 -11.56 -5.24
CA ILE A 250 -10.26 -12.04 -3.88
C ILE A 250 -10.38 -10.87 -2.91
N ILE A 251 -9.48 -9.89 -2.98
CA ILE A 251 -9.53 -8.68 -2.15
C ILE A 251 -10.78 -7.85 -2.49
N ALA A 252 -11.06 -7.63 -3.78
CA ALA A 252 -12.24 -6.93 -4.26
C ALA A 252 -13.54 -7.65 -3.85
N ALA A 253 -13.59 -8.98 -3.97
CA ALA A 253 -14.72 -9.80 -3.54
C ALA A 253 -14.92 -9.73 -2.01
N SER A 254 -13.84 -9.81 -1.23
CA SER A 254 -13.91 -9.69 0.23
C SER A 254 -14.38 -8.31 0.68
N THR A 255 -13.97 -7.26 -0.05
CA THR A 255 -14.39 -5.89 0.21
C THR A 255 -15.85 -5.69 -0.18
N TYR A 256 -16.28 -6.24 -1.32
CA TYR A 256 -17.69 -6.23 -1.74
C TYR A 256 -18.60 -6.92 -0.69
N VAL A 257 -18.23 -8.12 -0.25
CA VAL A 257 -18.99 -8.86 0.79
C VAL A 257 -19.04 -8.09 2.12
N LYS A 258 -17.95 -7.38 2.47
CA LYS A 258 -17.88 -6.57 3.70
C LYS A 258 -18.68 -5.26 3.62
N THR A 259 -18.91 -4.73 2.42
CA THR A 259 -19.58 -3.43 2.20
C THR A 259 -21.10 -3.57 2.04
N TYR A 260 -21.62 -4.79 1.81
CA TYR A 260 -23.07 -5.07 1.80
C TYR A 260 -23.50 -5.89 3.02
N PRO A 261 -23.80 -5.28 4.18
CA PRO A 261 -24.39 -5.98 5.31
C PRO A 261 -25.92 -6.05 5.18
N THR A 262 -26.49 -6.44 4.03
CA THR A 262 -27.96 -6.62 3.91
C THR A 262 -28.35 -7.51 2.74
N LEU A 263 -28.28 -8.82 2.91
CA LEU A 263 -29.35 -9.69 2.41
C LEU A 263 -30.07 -10.21 3.64
N LYS A 264 -31.20 -9.57 3.97
CA LYS A 264 -32.17 -10.13 4.92
C LYS A 264 -32.44 -11.58 4.50
N PRO A 265 -32.46 -12.55 5.43
CA PRO A 265 -32.91 -13.89 5.09
C PRO A 265 -34.35 -13.77 4.58
N PHE A 266 -34.59 -14.18 3.34
CA PHE A 266 -35.93 -14.30 2.78
C PHE A 266 -36.76 -15.19 3.70
N SER A 267 -37.80 -14.63 4.30
CA SER A 267 -38.70 -15.36 5.19
C SER A 267 -39.59 -16.29 4.35
N ILE A 268 -39.62 -17.57 4.72
CA ILE A 268 -40.43 -18.65 4.09
C ILE A 268 -41.93 -18.28 4.00
N ARG A 269 -42.40 -17.28 4.75
CA ARG A 269 -43.79 -16.82 4.72
C ARG A 269 -44.20 -16.12 3.41
N GLU A 270 -43.29 -15.46 2.69
CA GLU A 270 -43.66 -14.79 1.42
C GLU A 270 -43.83 -15.78 0.25
N LEU A 271 -43.20 -16.96 0.31
CA LEU A 271 -43.39 -18.03 -0.68
C LEU A 271 -44.75 -18.73 -0.55
N HIS A 272 -45.38 -18.67 0.63
CA HIS A 272 -46.68 -19.30 0.85
C HIS A 272 -47.87 -18.45 0.38
N GLU A 273 -47.71 -17.12 0.29
CA GLU A 273 -48.73 -16.19 -0.21
C GLU A 273 -48.79 -16.20 -1.75
N LEU A 274 -47.64 -16.30 -2.44
CA LEU A 274 -47.58 -16.42 -3.90
C LEU A 274 -48.11 -17.76 -4.44
N GLY A 275 -48.15 -18.82 -3.62
CA GLY A 275 -48.64 -20.15 -4.00
C GLY A 275 -50.16 -20.34 -3.91
N ARG A 276 -50.89 -19.49 -3.17
CA ARG A 276 -52.37 -19.62 -3.02
C ARG A 276 -53.19 -18.78 -4.01
N GLY A 277 -52.59 -17.80 -4.67
CA GLY A 277 -53.29 -16.93 -5.63
C GLY A 277 -53.54 -17.57 -7.01
N SER A 278 -52.94 -18.72 -7.32
CA SER A 278 -52.96 -19.31 -8.67
C SER A 278 -53.79 -20.60 -8.82
N LEU A 279 -54.51 -21.05 -7.78
CA LEU A 279 -55.28 -22.31 -7.80
C LEU A 279 -56.80 -22.15 -7.69
N LEU A 280 -57.35 -20.96 -7.97
CA LEU A 280 -58.80 -20.71 -7.96
C LEU A 280 -59.41 -20.29 -9.32
N ASN A 281 -58.66 -20.44 -10.41
CA ASN A 281 -59.21 -20.31 -11.77
C ASN A 281 -58.64 -21.42 -12.65
N PHE A 282 -59.12 -22.66 -12.48
CA PHE A 282 -59.32 -23.69 -13.51
C PHE A 282 -59.74 -24.99 -12.80
N VAL A 283 -61.06 -25.23 -12.82
CA VAL A 283 -61.81 -26.47 -12.47
C VAL A 283 -61.79 -26.91 -11.00
#